data_AF-B8F1E3-F1
#
_entry.id   AF-B8F1E3-F1
#
_cell.length_a   1.000
_cell.length_b   1.000
_cell.length_c   1.000
_cell.angle_alpha   90.00
_cell.angle_beta   90.00
_cell.angle_gamma   90.00
#
_symmetry.space_group_name_H-M   'P 1'
#
loop_
_entity.id
_entity.type
_entity.pdbx_description
1 polymer ?
#
loop_
_entity_poly.entity_id
_entity_poly.type
_entity_poly.pdbx_seq_one_letter_code
_entity_poly.pdbx_strand_id
1 'polypeptide(L)'
;MDFNNYLNLNKGDTDFSLKIFKDYLKVIDENKILKNTLKNSTKTKKENLKLSPKFYITPKTSKLIEKCIKRLKQIDPISGWFVHLLSISGCRGTEMQKVKMEDITTIPSETGEILYNIKVNVAKKRSVACIREIVINSKELSAIQTAHKNHFEDKNIDTRRTYLFQKTKHKFKDNQIDIIHISKKFKNLLKKSGFKVNKSLHLCRNLFISNLKANGYIILFKLKNL
;
A
#
# COMPACT_ATOMS: atom_id res chain seq x y z
N MET A 1 19.26 51.77 12.73
CA MET A 1 19.21 51.59 11.26
C MET A 1 17.76 51.34 10.89
N ASP A 2 17.15 52.31 10.24
CA ASP A 2 15.73 52.34 9.92
C ASP A 2 15.36 51.33 8.82
N PHE A 3 14.24 50.64 9.02
CA PHE A 3 13.59 49.71 8.08
C PHE A 3 12.90 50.41 6.89
N ASN A 4 13.31 51.63 6.54
CA ASN A 4 12.58 52.48 5.59
C ASN A 4 13.24 52.65 4.22
N ASN A 5 14.14 51.75 3.81
CA ASN A 5 14.87 51.93 2.55
C ASN A 5 14.78 50.78 1.53
N TYR A 6 13.69 50.03 1.55
CA TYR A 6 13.37 49.11 0.46
C TYR A 6 11.87 49.16 0.19
N LEU A 7 11.47 49.99 -0.78
CA LEU A 7 10.35 49.78 -1.72
C LEU A 7 10.04 51.13 -2.40
N ASN A 8 10.87 51.51 -3.38
CA ASN A 8 10.44 52.46 -4.42
C ASN A 8 9.52 51.69 -5.37
N LEU A 9 8.23 51.56 -5.02
CA LEU A 9 7.20 51.02 -5.90
C LEU A 9 6.59 52.18 -6.69
N ASN A 10 6.67 52.12 -8.01
CA ASN A 10 5.94 53.05 -8.88
C ASN A 10 4.43 52.82 -8.71
N LYS A 11 3.59 53.84 -8.99
CA LYS A 11 2.12 53.77 -8.88
C LYS A 11 1.49 52.54 -9.57
N GLY A 12 2.10 52.06 -10.66
CA GLY A 12 1.64 50.84 -11.36
C GLY A 12 1.85 49.54 -10.59
N ASP A 13 2.94 49.44 -9.81
CA ASP A 13 3.27 48.23 -9.03
C ASP A 13 2.40 48.12 -7.76
N THR A 14 2.00 49.27 -7.22
CA THR A 14 1.06 49.36 -6.09
C THR A 14 -0.35 48.96 -6.51
N ASP A 15 -0.83 49.39 -7.67
CA ASP A 15 -2.15 49.00 -8.21
C ASP A 15 -2.22 47.49 -8.53
N PHE A 16 -1.15 46.92 -9.08
CA PHE A 16 -1.07 45.48 -9.33
C PHE A 16 -1.10 44.66 -8.03
N SER A 17 -0.34 45.10 -7.02
CA SER A 17 -0.32 44.45 -5.70
C SER A 17 -1.69 44.54 -5.01
N LEU A 18 -2.38 45.67 -5.14
CA LEU A 18 -3.70 45.91 -4.55
C LEU A 18 -4.79 45.05 -5.24
N LYS A 19 -4.64 44.80 -6.55
CA LYS A 19 -5.48 43.86 -7.30
C LYS A 19 -5.28 42.42 -6.82
N ILE A 20 -4.03 41.96 -6.71
CA ILE A 20 -3.72 40.61 -6.19
C ILE A 20 -4.26 40.42 -4.78
N PHE A 21 -4.13 41.43 -3.91
CA PHE A 21 -4.65 41.35 -2.55
C PHE A 21 -6.18 41.25 -2.51
N LYS A 22 -6.88 42.02 -3.35
CA LYS A 22 -8.36 41.93 -3.48
C LYS A 22 -8.80 40.56 -4.00
N ASP A 23 -8.10 40.02 -5.01
CA ASP A 23 -8.40 38.69 -5.56
C ASP A 23 -8.16 37.59 -4.51
N TYR A 24 -7.11 37.71 -3.70
CA TYR A 24 -6.84 36.80 -2.58
C TYR A 24 -7.93 36.83 -1.51
N LEU A 25 -8.37 38.04 -1.10
CA LEU A 25 -9.47 38.19 -0.14
C LEU A 25 -10.78 37.58 -0.66
N LYS A 26 -11.07 37.78 -1.95
CA LYS A 26 -12.25 37.20 -2.61
C LYS A 26 -12.23 35.66 -2.57
N VAL A 27 -11.08 35.05 -2.88
CA VAL A 27 -10.90 33.60 -2.80
C VAL A 27 -11.05 33.07 -1.36
N ILE A 28 -10.61 33.82 -0.35
CA ILE A 28 -10.81 33.46 1.06
C ILE A 28 -12.30 33.43 1.43
N ASP A 29 -13.06 34.44 1.04
CA ASP A 29 -14.47 34.53 1.39
C ASP A 29 -15.32 33.52 0.60
N GLU A 30 -15.02 33.28 -0.68
CA GLU A 30 -15.62 32.17 -1.45
C GLU A 30 -15.36 30.81 -0.78
N ASN A 31 -14.14 30.59 -0.26
CA ASN A 31 -13.81 29.37 0.48
C ASN A 31 -14.55 29.26 1.81
N LYS A 32 -14.77 30.37 2.54
CA LYS A 32 -15.60 30.36 3.77
C LYS A 32 -17.05 30.01 3.45
N ILE A 33 -17.60 30.56 2.38
CA ILE A 33 -18.97 30.27 1.92
C ILE A 33 -19.08 28.79 1.55
N LEU A 34 -18.17 28.25 0.73
CA LEU A 34 -18.13 26.83 0.35
C LEU A 34 -18.05 25.91 1.57
N LYS A 35 -17.25 26.25 2.59
CA LYS A 35 -17.09 25.48 3.82
C LYS A 35 -18.37 25.45 4.66
N ASN A 36 -19.14 26.54 4.66
CA ASN A 36 -20.44 26.62 5.33
C ASN A 36 -21.53 25.88 4.54
N THR A 37 -21.52 25.96 3.21
CA THR A 37 -22.45 25.21 2.35
C THR A 37 -22.23 23.70 2.47
N LEU A 38 -20.98 23.22 2.57
CA LEU A 38 -20.64 21.82 2.85
C LEU A 38 -21.09 21.33 4.23
N LYS A 39 -21.04 22.21 5.25
CA LYS A 39 -21.57 21.91 6.59
C LYS A 39 -23.10 21.82 6.60
N ASN A 40 -23.77 22.57 5.73
CA ASN A 40 -25.23 22.58 5.65
C ASN A 40 -25.80 21.50 4.71
N SER A 41 -25.07 21.09 3.67
CA SER A 41 -25.47 20.00 2.78
C SER A 41 -25.31 18.60 3.38
N THR A 42 -24.62 18.48 4.52
CA THR A 42 -24.48 17.24 5.29
C THR A 42 -25.57 17.03 6.35
N LYS A 43 -26.61 17.89 6.37
CA LYS A 43 -27.74 17.80 7.32
C LYS A 43 -28.96 16.98 6.86
N THR A 44 -28.88 16.25 5.75
CA THR A 44 -29.99 15.39 5.29
C THR A 44 -29.73 13.91 5.58
N LYS A 45 -30.63 13.34 6.40
CA LYS A 45 -30.82 11.92 6.80
C LYS A 45 -29.64 11.23 7.50
N LYS A 46 -29.54 11.45 8.81
CA LYS A 46 -28.96 10.46 9.74
C LYS A 46 -29.88 9.24 9.78
N GLU A 47 -29.67 8.27 8.92
CA GLU A 47 -29.90 6.88 9.33
C GLU A 47 -28.88 6.58 10.43
N ASN A 48 -29.35 6.07 11.57
CA ASN A 48 -28.52 5.63 12.69
C ASN A 48 -27.70 4.38 12.30
N LEU A 49 -26.79 4.53 11.35
CA LEU A 49 -25.68 3.59 11.18
C LEU A 49 -24.77 3.80 12.38
N LYS A 50 -24.89 2.92 13.39
CA LYS A 50 -23.85 2.76 14.42
C LYS A 50 -22.51 2.73 13.68
N LEU A 51 -21.72 3.80 13.80
CA LEU A 51 -20.37 3.86 13.27
C LEU A 51 -19.60 2.73 13.94
N SER A 52 -19.45 1.60 13.24
CA SER A 52 -18.61 0.51 13.71
C SER A 52 -17.25 1.12 14.04
N PRO A 53 -16.68 0.88 15.23
CA PRO A 53 -15.39 1.46 15.60
C PRO A 53 -14.38 1.23 14.47
N LYS A 54 -13.83 2.31 13.92
CA LYS A 54 -12.82 2.19 12.85
C LYS A 54 -11.68 1.37 13.41
N PHE A 55 -11.41 0.21 12.80
CA PHE A 55 -10.30 -0.63 13.22
C PHE A 55 -8.98 0.04 12.86
N TYR A 56 -8.19 0.38 13.87
CA TYR A 56 -6.82 0.90 13.73
C TYR A 56 -5.80 -0.17 14.12
N ILE A 57 -4.65 -0.15 13.43
CA ILE A 57 -3.51 -0.96 13.79
C ILE A 57 -2.82 -0.30 14.99
N THR A 58 -2.80 -1.01 16.11
CA THR A 58 -2.01 -0.68 17.31
C THR A 58 -0.68 -1.44 17.31
N PRO A 59 0.35 -0.99 18.06
CA PRO A 59 1.61 -1.72 18.17
C PRO A 59 1.43 -3.19 18.60
N LYS A 60 0.50 -3.45 19.53
CA LYS A 60 0.17 -4.82 19.97
C LYS A 60 -0.39 -5.67 18.83
N THR A 61 -1.30 -5.11 18.04
CA THR A 61 -1.85 -5.82 16.87
C THR A 61 -0.83 -5.98 15.75
N SER A 62 0.07 -5.02 15.53
CA SER A 62 1.17 -5.15 14.55
C SER A 62 2.07 -6.34 14.89
N LYS A 63 2.55 -6.42 16.14
CA LYS A 63 3.38 -7.54 16.61
C LYS A 63 2.68 -8.89 16.45
N LEU A 64 1.38 -8.95 16.72
CA LEU A 64 0.58 -10.17 16.53
C LEU A 64 0.50 -10.56 15.05
N ILE A 65 0.25 -9.60 14.16
CA ILE A 65 0.19 -9.82 12.71
C ILE A 65 1.55 -10.33 12.21
N GLU A 66 2.65 -9.69 12.59
CA GLU A 66 4.02 -10.10 12.24
C GLU A 66 4.33 -11.52 12.74
N LYS A 67 3.93 -11.85 13.98
CA LYS A 67 4.08 -13.21 14.52
C LYS A 67 3.30 -14.24 13.69
N CYS A 68 2.09 -13.89 13.25
CA CYS A 68 1.29 -14.75 12.37
C CYS A 68 1.94 -14.94 10.99
N ILE A 69 2.54 -13.89 10.43
CA ILE A 69 3.28 -13.96 9.16
C ILE A 69 4.50 -14.87 9.31
N LYS A 70 5.31 -14.69 10.36
CA LYS A 70 6.47 -15.55 10.66
C LYS A 70 6.06 -17.02 10.80
N ARG A 71 4.99 -17.29 11.55
CA ARG A 71 4.44 -18.64 11.70
C ARG A 71 3.92 -19.21 10.38
N LEU A 72 3.28 -18.39 9.54
CA LEU A 72 2.81 -18.83 8.23
C LEU A 72 3.99 -19.21 7.33
N LYS A 73 5.11 -18.48 7.35
CA LYS A 73 6.34 -18.84 6.61
C LYS A 73 6.90 -20.21 7.04
N GLN A 74 6.73 -20.60 8.30
CA GLN A 74 7.18 -21.91 8.79
C GLN A 74 6.26 -23.05 8.34
N ILE A 75 4.95 -22.85 8.41
CA ILE A 75 3.95 -23.90 8.10
C ILE A 75 3.73 -24.04 6.59
N ASP A 76 3.75 -22.92 5.88
CA ASP A 76 3.48 -22.84 4.45
C ASP A 76 4.34 -21.71 3.85
N PRO A 77 5.62 -21.99 3.53
CA PRO A 77 6.59 -20.98 3.13
C PRO A 77 6.12 -20.08 1.99
N ILE A 78 5.55 -20.65 0.93
CA ILE A 78 5.06 -19.88 -0.23
C ILE A 78 3.95 -18.92 0.21
N SER A 79 2.94 -19.40 0.96
CA SER A 79 1.86 -18.54 1.43
C SER A 79 2.34 -17.51 2.46
N GLY A 80 3.31 -17.86 3.30
CA GLY A 80 3.90 -16.95 4.27
C GLY A 80 4.67 -15.81 3.61
N TRP A 81 5.48 -16.11 2.60
CA TRP A 81 6.19 -15.09 1.83
C TRP A 81 5.25 -14.21 1.02
N PHE A 82 4.17 -14.76 0.47
CA PHE A 82 3.14 -13.97 -0.20
C PHE A 82 2.54 -12.92 0.76
N VAL A 83 2.13 -13.33 1.96
CA VAL A 83 1.57 -12.40 2.96
C VAL A 83 2.62 -11.41 3.47
N HIS A 84 3.87 -11.83 3.62
CA HIS A 84 4.99 -10.94 3.96
C HIS A 84 5.15 -9.81 2.94
N LEU A 85 5.20 -10.12 1.65
CA LEU A 85 5.32 -9.09 0.61
C LEU A 85 4.12 -8.14 0.61
N LEU A 86 2.90 -8.64 0.85
CA LEU A 86 1.74 -7.76 1.02
C LEU A 86 1.90 -6.80 2.21
N SER A 87 2.53 -7.25 3.30
CA SER A 87 2.70 -6.46 4.52
C SER A 87 3.76 -5.37 4.42
N ILE A 88 4.78 -5.55 3.57
CA ILE A 88 5.85 -4.56 3.37
C ILE A 88 5.60 -3.63 2.17
N SER A 89 4.68 -3.97 1.27
CA SER A 89 4.39 -3.17 0.06
C SER A 89 3.05 -2.46 0.09
N GLY A 90 2.10 -2.95 0.89
CA GLY A 90 0.72 -2.48 0.88
C GLY A 90 -0.04 -2.77 -0.42
N CYS A 91 0.48 -3.63 -1.30
CA CYS A 91 -0.22 -4.08 -2.49
C CYS A 91 -1.50 -4.86 -2.13
N ARG A 92 -2.44 -4.92 -3.06
CA ARG A 92 -3.58 -5.85 -2.96
C ARG A 92 -3.12 -7.26 -3.30
N GLY A 93 -3.79 -8.25 -2.72
CA GLY A 93 -3.54 -9.66 -3.05
C GLY A 93 -3.58 -9.92 -4.55
N THR A 94 -4.58 -9.38 -5.24
CA THR A 94 -4.77 -9.55 -6.69
C THR A 94 -3.75 -8.81 -7.54
N GLU A 95 -3.08 -7.78 -7.00
CA GLU A 95 -1.97 -7.10 -7.67
C GLU A 95 -0.71 -7.96 -7.56
N MET A 96 -0.40 -8.44 -6.35
CA MET A 96 0.76 -9.29 -6.07
C MET A 96 0.68 -10.68 -6.75
N GLN A 97 -0.52 -11.25 -6.83
CA GLN A 97 -0.76 -12.56 -7.46
C GLN A 97 -0.37 -12.58 -8.94
N LYS A 98 -0.47 -11.44 -9.64
CA LYS A 98 -0.19 -11.30 -11.07
C LYS A 98 1.29 -11.04 -11.38
N VAL A 99 2.11 -10.79 -10.36
CA VAL A 99 3.55 -10.54 -10.55
C VAL A 99 4.20 -11.77 -11.14
N LYS A 100 4.93 -11.57 -12.24
CA LYS A 100 5.68 -12.59 -12.93
C LYS A 100 7.16 -12.53 -12.59
N MET A 101 7.87 -13.60 -12.93
CA MET A 101 9.33 -13.64 -12.79
C MET A 101 10.03 -12.56 -13.64
N GLU A 102 9.45 -12.21 -14.79
CA GLU A 102 9.95 -11.15 -15.69
C GLU A 102 9.79 -9.72 -15.11
N ASP A 103 8.90 -9.53 -14.13
CA ASP A 103 8.68 -8.23 -13.49
C ASP A 103 9.74 -7.90 -12.42
N ILE A 104 10.73 -8.79 -12.22
CA ILE A 104 11.77 -8.69 -11.19
C ILE A 104 13.08 -8.30 -11.86
N THR A 105 13.65 -7.18 -11.46
CA THR A 105 14.93 -6.68 -11.98
C THR A 105 15.94 -6.47 -10.86
N THR A 106 17.20 -6.77 -11.12
CA THR A 106 18.29 -6.51 -10.17
C THR A 106 18.60 -5.01 -10.11
N ILE A 107 18.80 -4.48 -8.90
CA ILE A 107 19.32 -3.15 -8.65
C ILE A 107 20.72 -3.29 -8.03
N PRO A 108 21.77 -2.71 -8.63
CA PRO A 108 23.06 -2.59 -7.96
C PRO A 108 22.95 -1.55 -6.82
N SER A 109 23.35 -1.93 -5.61
CA SER A 109 23.48 -1.00 -4.48
C SER A 109 24.88 -0.40 -4.45
N GLU A 110 25.00 0.85 -4.05
CA GLU A 110 26.29 1.52 -3.80
C GLU A 110 27.12 0.80 -2.73
N THR A 111 26.46 0.06 -1.85
CA THR A 111 27.08 -0.76 -0.79
C THR A 111 27.60 -2.12 -1.28
N GLY A 112 27.44 -2.45 -2.56
CA GLY A 112 27.78 -3.76 -3.14
C GLY A 112 26.73 -4.85 -2.86
N GLU A 113 25.68 -4.56 -2.08
CA GLU A 113 24.58 -5.50 -1.87
C GLU A 113 23.68 -5.61 -3.11
N ILE A 114 23.31 -6.85 -3.45
CA ILE A 114 22.36 -7.11 -4.54
C ILE A 114 20.93 -6.93 -4.02
N LEU A 115 20.23 -5.94 -4.57
CA LEU A 115 18.82 -5.69 -4.32
C LEU A 115 17.99 -6.09 -5.54
N TYR A 116 16.71 -6.36 -5.31
CA TYR A 116 15.76 -6.72 -6.36
C TYR A 116 14.56 -5.80 -6.31
N ASN A 117 14.23 -5.20 -7.45
CA ASN A 117 13.01 -4.46 -7.67
C ASN A 117 11.92 -5.39 -8.21
N ILE A 118 10.76 -5.37 -7.60
CA ILE A 118 9.56 -6.06 -8.08
C ILE A 118 8.58 -5.00 -8.57
N LYS A 119 8.30 -5.00 -9.88
CA LYS A 119 7.32 -4.09 -10.50
C LYS A 119 5.93 -4.70 -10.41
N VAL A 120 5.05 -4.06 -9.65
CA VAL A 120 3.66 -4.51 -9.46
C VAL A 120 2.69 -3.60 -10.20
N ASN A 121 1.99 -4.16 -11.17
CA ASN A 121 0.97 -3.44 -11.92
C ASN A 121 -0.30 -3.22 -11.08
N VAL A 122 -0.62 -1.94 -10.86
CA VAL A 122 -1.83 -1.50 -10.15
C VAL A 122 -2.87 -1.04 -11.17
N ALA A 123 -3.86 -1.88 -11.43
CA ALA A 123 -4.98 -1.51 -12.30
C ALA A 123 -5.77 -0.33 -11.71
N LYS A 124 -5.96 0.74 -12.49
CA LYS A 124 -6.89 1.83 -12.18
C LYS A 124 -7.94 1.98 -13.28
N LYS A 125 -9.13 2.46 -12.90
CA LYS A 125 -10.34 2.63 -13.74
C LYS A 125 -10.22 3.61 -14.93
N ARG A 126 -9.07 4.28 -15.16
CA ARG A 126 -8.94 5.37 -16.14
C ARG A 126 -7.57 5.35 -16.83
N SER A 127 -7.33 4.33 -17.65
CA SER A 127 -6.25 4.23 -18.68
C SER A 127 -4.78 4.50 -18.29
N VAL A 128 -4.48 4.84 -17.04
CA VAL A 128 -3.12 5.04 -16.54
C VAL A 128 -2.68 3.80 -15.77
N ALA A 129 -1.72 3.06 -16.33
CA ALA A 129 -0.99 2.03 -15.60
C ALA A 129 -0.20 2.71 -14.48
N CYS A 130 -0.37 2.23 -13.25
CA CYS A 130 0.40 2.67 -12.10
C CYS A 130 1.26 1.50 -11.66
N ILE A 131 2.58 1.64 -11.74
CA ILE A 131 3.51 0.62 -11.28
C ILE A 131 3.89 0.97 -9.84
N ARG A 132 3.83 -0.02 -8.94
CA ARG A 132 4.45 0.05 -7.61
C ARG A 132 5.74 -0.72 -7.65
N GLU A 133 6.80 -0.11 -7.16
CA GLU A 133 8.11 -0.74 -7.04
C GLU A 133 8.31 -1.19 -5.60
N ILE A 134 8.75 -2.43 -5.43
CA ILE A 134 9.04 -3.03 -4.13
C ILE A 134 10.48 -3.50 -4.17
N VAL A 135 11.28 -2.99 -3.25
CA VAL A 135 12.67 -3.42 -3.11
C VAL A 135 12.75 -4.50 -2.04
N ILE A 136 13.38 -5.63 -2.40
CA ILE A 136 13.72 -6.71 -1.47
C ILE A 136 15.20 -7.07 -1.61
N ASN A 137 15.78 -7.64 -0.55
CA ASN A 137 17.17 -8.09 -0.59
C ASN A 137 17.31 -9.50 -1.19
N SER A 138 18.55 -9.90 -1.49
CA SER A 138 18.85 -11.22 -2.05
C SER A 138 18.43 -12.38 -1.15
N LYS A 139 18.53 -12.23 0.17
CA LYS A 139 18.14 -13.29 1.14
C LYS A 139 16.64 -13.56 1.07
N GLU A 140 15.82 -12.51 1.00
CA GLU A 140 14.37 -12.62 0.87
C GLU A 140 13.98 -13.26 -0.46
N LEU A 141 14.54 -12.81 -1.58
CA LEU A 141 14.23 -13.41 -2.88
C LEU A 141 14.67 -14.88 -2.93
N SER A 142 15.87 -15.20 -2.45
CA SER A 142 16.39 -16.57 -2.40
C SER A 142 15.49 -17.48 -1.57
N ALA A 143 15.03 -17.02 -0.40
CA ALA A 143 14.10 -17.79 0.41
C ALA A 143 12.76 -18.07 -0.29
N ILE A 144 12.26 -17.12 -1.10
CA ILE A 144 11.07 -17.32 -1.94
C ILE A 144 11.34 -18.35 -3.04
N GLN A 145 12.51 -18.28 -3.69
CA GLN A 145 12.94 -19.24 -4.71
C GLN A 145 13.00 -20.66 -4.14
N THR A 146 13.69 -20.83 -3.02
CA THR A 146 13.84 -22.13 -2.34
C THR A 146 12.50 -22.69 -1.91
N ALA A 147 11.61 -21.87 -1.35
CA ALA A 147 10.26 -22.30 -0.96
C ALA A 147 9.47 -22.91 -2.13
N HIS A 148 9.59 -22.34 -3.33
CA HIS A 148 8.93 -22.88 -4.53
C HIS A 148 9.64 -24.11 -5.07
N LYS A 149 10.97 -24.10 -5.09
CA LYS A 149 11.79 -25.24 -5.52
C LYS A 149 11.41 -26.49 -4.72
N ASN A 150 11.48 -26.41 -3.39
CA ASN A 150 11.14 -27.52 -2.50
C ASN A 150 9.69 -28.00 -2.72
N HIS A 151 8.71 -27.08 -2.77
CA HIS A 151 7.30 -27.46 -2.97
C HIS A 151 7.04 -28.20 -4.29
N PHE A 152 7.74 -27.85 -5.37
CA PHE A 152 7.59 -28.53 -6.66
C PHE A 152 8.37 -29.84 -6.72
N GLU A 153 9.58 -29.88 -6.16
CA GLU A 153 10.39 -31.10 -6.05
C GLU A 153 9.69 -32.18 -5.21
N ASP A 154 9.13 -31.81 -4.05
CA ASP A 154 8.36 -32.72 -3.18
C ASP A 154 7.14 -33.33 -3.89
N LYS A 155 6.64 -32.66 -4.93
CA LYS A 155 5.48 -33.09 -5.74
C LYS A 155 5.89 -33.75 -7.05
N ASN A 156 7.19 -33.87 -7.33
CA ASN A 156 7.75 -34.32 -8.59
C ASN A 156 7.22 -33.53 -9.81
N ILE A 157 7.20 -32.20 -9.69
CA ILE A 157 6.72 -31.26 -10.71
C ILE A 157 7.90 -30.38 -11.17
N ASP A 158 7.92 -29.97 -12.44
CA ASP A 158 8.87 -28.98 -12.97
C ASP A 158 8.96 -27.74 -12.04
N THR A 159 10.16 -27.26 -11.75
CA THR A 159 10.43 -26.14 -10.83
C THR A 159 10.34 -24.75 -11.48
N ARG A 160 10.39 -24.66 -12.83
CA ARG A 160 10.26 -23.38 -13.56
C ARG A 160 8.93 -22.73 -13.28
N ARG A 161 8.84 -21.40 -13.18
CA ARG A 161 7.56 -20.74 -12.88
C ARG A 161 7.38 -19.44 -13.64
N THR A 162 6.13 -19.15 -13.98
CA THR A 162 5.75 -17.91 -14.67
C THR A 162 5.50 -16.81 -13.65
N TYR A 163 4.74 -17.11 -12.61
CA TYR A 163 4.40 -16.17 -11.54
C TYR A 163 5.43 -16.24 -10.40
N LEU A 164 5.64 -15.10 -9.74
CA LEU A 164 6.46 -15.05 -8.52
C LEU A 164 5.92 -16.01 -7.45
N PHE A 165 4.59 -16.07 -7.32
CA PHE A 165 3.90 -17.03 -6.45
C PHE A 165 3.01 -17.98 -7.25
N GLN A 166 3.32 -19.27 -7.17
CA GLN A 166 2.64 -20.32 -7.90
C GLN A 166 2.66 -21.62 -7.07
N LYS A 167 1.55 -22.35 -7.01
CA LYS A 167 1.46 -23.62 -6.26
C LYS A 167 0.96 -24.80 -7.07
N THR A 168 0.40 -24.54 -8.23
CA THR A 168 -0.20 -25.52 -9.12
C THR A 168 0.37 -25.33 -10.52
N LYS A 169 0.38 -26.42 -11.29
CA LYS A 169 0.74 -26.44 -12.70
C LYS A 169 -0.28 -27.29 -13.43
N HIS A 170 -1.36 -26.65 -13.87
CA HIS A 170 -2.33 -27.28 -14.73
C HIS A 170 -2.14 -26.74 -16.15
N LYS A 171 -2.03 -27.67 -17.11
CA LYS A 171 -2.01 -27.32 -18.54
C LYS A 171 -3.32 -26.59 -18.86
N PHE A 172 -3.23 -25.48 -19.58
CA PHE A 172 -4.38 -24.67 -20.01
C PHE A 172 -5.20 -23.99 -18.88
N LYS A 173 -4.65 -23.82 -17.67
CA LYS A 173 -5.26 -23.02 -16.61
C LYS A 173 -4.31 -21.94 -16.10
N ASP A 174 -4.88 -20.91 -15.49
CA ASP A 174 -4.12 -19.92 -14.75
C ASP A 174 -3.50 -20.56 -13.51
N ASN A 175 -2.18 -20.48 -13.42
CA ASN A 175 -1.39 -21.11 -12.36
C ASN A 175 -1.05 -20.13 -11.22
N GLN A 176 -1.68 -18.96 -11.21
CA GLN A 176 -1.60 -18.02 -10.11
C GLN A 176 -1.96 -18.69 -8.77
N ILE A 177 -1.29 -18.24 -7.70
CA ILE A 177 -1.58 -18.74 -6.36
C ILE A 177 -3.02 -18.41 -5.91
N ASP A 178 -3.68 -19.33 -5.22
CA ASP A 178 -5.04 -19.11 -4.71
C ASP A 178 -5.03 -18.17 -3.49
N ILE A 179 -5.37 -16.89 -3.72
CA ILE A 179 -5.49 -15.87 -2.69
C ILE A 179 -6.56 -16.22 -1.66
N ILE A 180 -7.68 -16.83 -2.06
CA ILE A 180 -8.78 -17.18 -1.16
C ILE A 180 -8.29 -18.20 -0.14
N HIS A 181 -7.58 -19.22 -0.60
CA HIS A 181 -6.97 -20.23 0.28
C HIS A 181 -5.95 -19.60 1.25
N ILE A 182 -5.07 -18.74 0.76
CA ILE A 182 -4.11 -18.01 1.62
C ILE A 182 -4.84 -17.17 2.66
N SER A 183 -5.85 -16.41 2.23
CA SER A 183 -6.66 -15.54 3.08
C SER A 183 -7.31 -16.33 4.21
N LYS A 184 -7.87 -17.52 3.91
CA LYS A 184 -8.44 -18.44 4.92
C LYS A 184 -7.37 -18.94 5.90
N LYS A 185 -6.23 -19.43 5.40
CA LYS A 185 -5.10 -19.89 6.24
C LYS A 185 -4.61 -18.81 7.19
N PHE A 186 -4.34 -17.61 6.66
CA PHE A 186 -3.86 -16.48 7.44
C PHE A 186 -4.88 -16.02 8.48
N LYS A 187 -6.16 -15.92 8.09
CA LYS A 187 -7.27 -15.60 9.00
C LYS A 187 -7.40 -16.61 10.14
N ASN A 188 -7.20 -17.90 9.88
CA ASN A 188 -7.24 -18.93 10.91
C ASN A 188 -6.07 -18.78 11.89
N LEU A 189 -4.86 -18.44 11.43
CA LEU A 189 -3.72 -18.14 12.32
C LEU A 189 -3.97 -16.91 13.19
N LEU A 190 -4.55 -15.85 12.61
CA LEU A 190 -4.93 -14.65 13.34
C LEU A 190 -5.94 -14.97 14.45
N LYS A 191 -7.00 -15.72 14.13
CA LYS A 191 -8.01 -16.17 15.12
C LYS A 191 -7.38 -16.99 16.24
N LYS A 192 -6.55 -17.99 15.91
CA LYS A 192 -5.83 -18.82 16.90
C LYS A 192 -4.89 -17.98 17.79
N SER A 193 -4.41 -16.85 17.30
CA SER A 193 -3.56 -15.94 18.06
C SER A 193 -4.35 -14.89 18.86
N GLY A 194 -5.68 -14.99 18.91
CA GLY A 194 -6.55 -14.09 19.67
C GLY A 194 -6.98 -12.82 18.93
N PHE A 195 -6.80 -12.74 17.61
CA PHE A 195 -7.23 -11.59 16.81
C PHE A 195 -8.75 -11.60 16.60
N LYS A 196 -9.45 -10.67 17.23
CA LYS A 196 -10.93 -10.62 17.26
C LYS A 196 -11.56 -10.07 15.98
N VAL A 197 -10.81 -9.34 15.15
CA VAL A 197 -11.36 -8.59 14.02
C VAL A 197 -11.44 -9.47 12.77
N ASN A 198 -12.60 -9.43 12.11
CA ASN A 198 -12.89 -10.22 10.91
C ASN A 198 -12.23 -9.62 9.64
N LYS A 199 -10.91 -9.49 9.63
CA LYS A 199 -10.13 -9.03 8.48
C LYS A 199 -9.06 -10.07 8.14
N SER A 200 -8.69 -10.14 6.85
CA SER A 200 -7.65 -11.05 6.36
C SER A 200 -6.50 -10.26 5.73
N LEU A 201 -6.27 -10.40 4.42
CA LEU A 201 -5.12 -9.80 3.72
C LEU A 201 -5.13 -8.28 3.71
N HIS A 202 -6.30 -7.63 3.84
CA HIS A 202 -6.40 -6.19 4.00
C HIS A 202 -5.66 -5.66 5.24
N LEU A 203 -5.43 -6.49 6.26
CA LEU A 203 -4.62 -6.13 7.42
C LEU A 203 -3.18 -5.82 7.04
N CYS A 204 -2.62 -6.51 6.04
CA CYS A 204 -1.25 -6.30 5.58
C CYS A 204 -1.07 -4.87 5.05
N ARG A 205 -2.05 -4.40 4.26
CA ARG A 205 -2.04 -3.02 3.76
C ARG A 205 -2.21 -1.99 4.89
N ASN A 206 -3.06 -2.28 5.87
CA ASN A 206 -3.22 -1.39 7.02
C ASN A 206 -1.95 -1.34 7.87
N LEU A 207 -1.26 -2.49 8.03
CA LEU A 207 0.03 -2.58 8.71
C LEU A 207 1.09 -1.76 7.98
N PHE A 208 1.21 -1.91 6.66
CA PHE A 208 2.11 -1.11 5.84
C PHE A 208 1.87 0.40 6.04
N ILE A 209 0.62 0.84 5.90
CA ILE A 209 0.21 2.24 6.10
C ILE A 209 0.55 2.72 7.53
N SER A 210 0.33 1.86 8.53
CA SER A 210 0.65 2.17 9.92
C SER A 210 2.16 2.35 10.13
N ASN A 211 2.97 1.47 9.52
CA ASN A 211 4.43 1.52 9.63
C ASN A 211 4.99 2.78 8.93
N LEU A 212 4.47 3.13 7.76
CA LEU A 212 4.83 4.38 7.08
C LEU A 212 4.55 5.61 7.98
N LYS A 213 3.37 5.67 8.58
CA LYS A 213 3.03 6.78 9.49
C LYS A 213 3.92 6.82 10.72
N ALA A 214 4.23 5.67 11.31
CA ALA A 214 5.11 5.57 12.47
C ALA A 214 6.53 6.05 12.16
N ASN A 215 7.00 5.84 10.93
CA ASN A 215 8.30 6.31 10.44
C ASN A 215 8.28 7.76 9.90
N GLY A 216 7.21 8.53 10.17
CA GLY A 216 7.14 9.95 9.80
C GLY A 216 6.77 10.23 8.35
N TYR A 217 6.43 9.22 7.54
CA TYR A 217 6.00 9.46 6.16
C TYR A 217 4.61 10.09 6.10
N ILE A 218 4.51 11.24 5.43
CA ILE A 218 3.24 11.88 5.13
C ILE A 218 2.56 11.11 3.99
N ILE A 219 1.51 10.36 4.33
CA ILE A 219 0.67 9.71 3.32
C ILE A 219 -0.25 10.77 2.73
N LEU A 220 0.23 11.47 1.71
CA LEU A 220 -0.58 12.32 0.83
C LEU A 220 -1.61 11.43 0.11
N PHE A 221 -2.76 11.24 0.75
CA PHE A 221 -3.96 10.91 0.00
C PHE A 221 -4.25 12.12 -0.89
N LYS A 222 -3.80 12.07 -2.16
CA LYS A 222 -4.45 12.88 -3.19
C LYS A 222 -5.92 12.49 -3.15
N LEU A 223 -6.74 13.29 -2.47
CA LEU A 223 -8.16 13.39 -2.71
C LEU A 223 -8.26 13.81 -4.18
N LYS A 224 -8.42 12.82 -5.07
CA LYS A 224 -8.79 13.06 -6.46
C LYS A 224 -10.24 13.50 -6.46
N ASN A 225 -10.46 14.78 -6.16
CA ASN A 225 -11.55 15.57 -6.70
C ASN A 225 -10.87 16.76 -7.39
N LEU A 226 -10.53 16.53 -8.66
CA LEU A 226 -10.42 17.44 -9.79
C LEU A 226 -10.07 16.53 -11.00
#